data_AF-A0A947WD03-F1
#
_entry.id   AF-A0A947WD03-F1
#
_cell.length_a   1.000
_cell.length_b   1.000
_cell.length_c   1.000
_cell.angle_alpha   90.00
_cell.angle_beta   90.00
_cell.angle_gamma   90.00
#
_symmetry.space_group_name_H-M   'P 1'
#
loop_
_entity.id
_entity.type
_entity.pdbx_description
1 polymer ?
#
loop_
_entity_poly.entity_id
_entity_poly.type
_entity_poly.pdbx_seq_one_letter_code
_entity_poly.pdbx_strand_id
1 'polypeptide(L)'
;MKTIRASLCILLTLVAVWLPVFGEDLEVENAEILRSGMTIACAGIGLAAGTAIGVGFSLDAIDTSLSDMLLLTIPVAAAGAASGALAGRLFADIVLNQQPSFLLSIIEGAGLGLAAGAFIGALTFSTSFAIAVPLLEVPEGYWGDPPIPKMAMALVAGAVWGGIFGTMAGAVALPIVSLLMGF
;
A
#
# COMPACT_ATOMS: atom_id res chain seq x y z
N MET A 1 14.90 -22.11 5.10
CA MET A 1 15.09 -21.90 3.64
C MET A 1 13.94 -21.16 2.96
N LYS A 2 12.66 -21.50 3.22
CA LYS A 2 11.51 -20.77 2.65
C LYS A 2 11.45 -19.29 3.03
N THR A 3 11.69 -18.97 4.30
CA THR A 3 11.75 -17.60 4.83
C THR A 3 12.85 -16.76 4.17
N ILE A 4 14.08 -17.31 4.06
CA ILE A 4 15.20 -16.61 3.40
C ILE A 4 14.90 -16.31 1.94
N ARG A 5 14.27 -17.24 1.20
CA ARG A 5 13.85 -17.01 -0.20
C ARG A 5 12.77 -15.94 -0.32
N ALA A 6 11.78 -15.94 0.59
CA ALA A 6 10.75 -14.91 0.61
C ALA A 6 11.35 -13.53 0.90
N SER A 7 12.24 -13.44 1.89
CA SER A 7 12.98 -12.21 2.20
C SER A 7 13.83 -11.75 1.02
N LEU A 8 14.52 -12.66 0.33
CA LEU A 8 15.31 -12.35 -0.87
C LEU A 8 14.45 -11.90 -2.05
N CYS A 9 13.27 -12.50 -2.25
CA CYS A 9 12.36 -12.05 -3.31
C CYS A 9 11.80 -10.67 -2.99
N ILE A 10 11.43 -10.40 -1.73
CA ILE A 10 10.98 -9.07 -1.30
C ILE A 10 12.11 -8.04 -1.47
N LEU A 11 13.33 -8.38 -1.05
CA LEU A 11 14.52 -7.54 -1.24
C LEU A 11 14.82 -7.32 -2.72
N LEU A 12 14.75 -8.34 -3.57
CA LEU A 12 14.98 -8.23 -5.01
C LEU A 12 13.88 -7.41 -5.70
N THR A 13 12.64 -7.52 -5.25
CA THR A 13 11.53 -6.71 -5.80
C THR A 13 11.69 -5.26 -5.39
N LEU A 14 12.06 -4.99 -4.13
CA LEU A 14 12.42 -3.65 -3.67
C LEU A 14 13.62 -3.12 -4.47
N VAL A 15 14.72 -3.87 -4.56
CA VAL A 15 15.93 -3.47 -5.28
C VAL A 15 15.66 -3.24 -6.77
N ALA A 16 14.83 -4.05 -7.43
CA ALA A 16 14.47 -3.85 -8.84
C ALA A 16 13.65 -2.57 -9.06
N VAL A 17 12.85 -2.17 -8.08
CA VAL A 17 12.11 -0.90 -8.10
C VAL A 17 13.04 0.30 -7.87
N TRP A 18 14.14 0.12 -7.13
CA TRP A 18 15.12 1.15 -6.82
C TRP A 18 16.33 1.21 -7.78
N LEU A 19 16.52 0.21 -8.64
CA LEU A 19 17.64 0.15 -9.59
C LEU A 19 17.77 1.36 -10.54
N PRO A 20 16.69 2.00 -11.04
CA PRO A 20 16.83 3.17 -11.92
C PRO A 20 17.29 4.45 -11.20
N VAL A 21 17.57 4.41 -9.89
CA VAL A 21 18.00 5.58 -9.10
C VAL A 21 19.54 5.79 -9.15
N PHE A 22 20.31 4.87 -9.72
CA PHE A 22 21.77 4.99 -9.81
C PHE A 22 22.22 5.50 -11.18
N GLY A 23 22.23 6.83 -11.37
CA GLY A 23 22.82 7.53 -12.49
C GLY A 23 23.46 8.84 -12.04
N GLU A 24 24.73 9.07 -12.40
CA GLU A 24 25.61 10.12 -11.85
C GLU A 24 25.40 11.55 -12.42
N ASP A 25 24.36 11.79 -13.21
CA ASP A 25 24.06 13.13 -13.74
C ASP A 25 22.54 13.36 -13.72
N LEU A 26 22.10 14.63 -13.62
CA LEU A 26 20.76 15.17 -13.98
C LEU A 26 19.77 15.56 -12.85
N GLU A 27 19.81 16.84 -12.45
CA GLU A 27 18.89 17.48 -11.49
C GLU A 27 17.39 17.43 -11.88
N VAL A 28 17.06 17.36 -13.18
CA VAL A 28 15.66 17.23 -13.67
C VAL A 28 15.25 15.76 -13.80
N GLU A 29 16.17 14.86 -14.14
CA GLU A 29 15.90 13.43 -14.31
C GLU A 29 15.62 12.75 -12.96
N ASN A 30 16.32 13.17 -11.89
CA ASN A 30 16.14 12.64 -10.54
C ASN A 30 14.71 12.84 -9.99
N ALA A 31 14.07 13.96 -10.30
CA ALA A 31 12.70 14.22 -9.88
C ALA A 31 11.69 13.30 -10.60
N GLU A 32 11.89 13.03 -11.89
CA GLU A 32 11.03 12.15 -12.66
C GLU A 32 11.28 10.67 -12.34
N ILE A 33 12.53 10.30 -12.10
CA ILE A 33 12.92 8.99 -11.55
C ILE A 33 12.27 8.77 -10.19
N LEU A 34 12.36 9.75 -9.26
CA LEU A 34 11.74 9.62 -7.94
C LEU A 34 10.22 9.46 -8.05
N ARG A 35 9.56 10.29 -8.85
CA ARG A 35 8.11 10.18 -9.05
C ARG A 35 7.71 8.82 -9.63
N SER A 36 8.43 8.34 -10.63
CA SER A 36 8.15 7.06 -11.28
C SER A 36 8.45 5.88 -10.36
N GLY A 37 9.60 5.91 -9.68
CA GLY A 37 10.02 4.92 -8.70
C GLY A 37 9.03 4.82 -7.54
N MET A 38 8.62 5.95 -6.96
CA MET A 38 7.60 5.99 -5.89
C MET A 38 6.24 5.51 -6.38
N THR A 39 5.83 5.88 -7.61
CA THR A 39 4.58 5.38 -8.21
C THR A 39 4.59 3.86 -8.31
N ILE A 40 5.67 3.29 -8.85
CA ILE A 40 5.81 1.83 -9.03
C ILE A 40 5.93 1.12 -7.67
N ALA A 41 6.75 1.65 -6.75
CA ALA A 41 6.95 1.10 -5.42
C ALA A 41 5.63 1.03 -4.65
N CYS A 42 4.92 2.16 -4.58
CA CYS A 42 3.65 2.23 -3.86
C CYS A 42 2.55 1.44 -4.58
N ALA A 43 2.55 1.35 -5.91
CA ALA A 43 1.65 0.44 -6.63
C ALA A 43 1.91 -1.03 -6.25
N GLY A 44 3.19 -1.45 -6.17
CA GLY A 44 3.56 -2.79 -5.73
C GLY A 44 3.14 -3.09 -4.29
N ILE A 45 3.37 -2.14 -3.37
CA ILE A 45 2.94 -2.26 -1.98
C ILE A 45 1.41 -2.35 -1.89
N GLY A 46 0.71 -1.48 -2.60
CA GLY A 46 -0.76 -1.48 -2.66
C GLY A 46 -1.32 -2.77 -3.24
N LEU A 47 -0.70 -3.31 -4.29
CA LEU A 47 -1.05 -4.61 -4.88
C LEU A 47 -0.87 -5.75 -3.87
N ALA A 48 0.25 -5.77 -3.15
CA ALA A 48 0.53 -6.77 -2.12
C ALA A 48 -0.46 -6.67 -0.96
N ALA A 49 -0.75 -5.46 -0.49
CA ALA A 49 -1.73 -5.21 0.56
C ALA A 49 -3.14 -5.66 0.14
N GLY A 50 -3.58 -5.25 -1.05
CA GLY A 50 -4.89 -5.65 -1.58
C GLY A 50 -5.01 -7.17 -1.78
N THR A 51 -3.94 -7.82 -2.25
CA THR A 51 -3.89 -9.28 -2.37
C THR A 51 -4.01 -9.96 -1.00
N ALA A 52 -3.25 -9.49 -0.01
CA ALA A 52 -3.28 -10.04 1.35
C ALA A 52 -4.66 -9.88 2.00
N ILE A 53 -5.32 -8.73 1.81
CA ILE A 53 -6.67 -8.47 2.32
C ILE A 53 -7.68 -9.41 1.66
N GLY A 54 -7.69 -9.50 0.32
CA GLY A 54 -8.63 -10.36 -0.42
C GLY A 54 -8.49 -11.85 -0.07
N VAL A 55 -7.26 -12.33 0.06
CA VAL A 55 -6.98 -13.70 0.54
C VAL A 55 -7.43 -13.87 1.99
N GLY A 56 -7.14 -12.90 2.86
CA GLY A 56 -7.53 -12.95 4.28
C GLY A 56 -9.04 -13.11 4.47
N PHE A 57 -9.84 -12.30 3.77
CA PHE A 57 -11.30 -12.42 3.80
C PHE A 57 -11.80 -13.78 3.31
N SER A 58 -11.14 -14.35 2.29
CA SER A 58 -11.51 -15.65 1.72
C SER A 58 -11.18 -16.82 2.65
N LEU A 59 -10.15 -16.69 3.49
CA LEU A 59 -9.74 -17.72 4.45
C LEU A 59 -10.71 -17.82 5.65
N ASP A 60 -11.39 -16.74 5.98
CA ASP A 60 -12.37 -16.69 7.07
C ASP A 60 -13.79 -17.13 6.63
N ALA A 61 -13.98 -17.32 5.32
CA ALA A 61 -15.26 -17.75 4.74
C ALA A 61 -15.37 -19.29 4.62
N ILE A 62 -16.61 -19.77 4.61
CA ILE A 62 -16.95 -21.19 4.62
C ILE A 62 -16.69 -21.78 3.23
N ASP A 63 -15.78 -22.75 3.14
CA ASP A 63 -15.49 -23.54 1.94
C ASP A 63 -15.28 -22.71 0.65
N THR A 64 -14.63 -21.54 0.78
CA THR A 64 -14.40 -20.61 -0.34
C THR A 64 -13.65 -21.29 -1.49
N SER A 65 -14.27 -21.32 -2.66
CA SER A 65 -13.65 -21.85 -3.88
C SER A 65 -12.48 -20.96 -4.34
N LEU A 66 -11.50 -21.52 -5.04
CA LEU A 66 -10.42 -20.72 -5.63
C LEU A 66 -10.96 -19.65 -6.59
N SER A 67 -12.05 -19.94 -7.30
CA SER A 67 -12.70 -18.96 -8.18
C SER A 67 -13.23 -17.75 -7.41
N ASP A 68 -13.92 -17.96 -6.28
CA ASP A 68 -14.48 -16.84 -5.50
C ASP A 68 -13.36 -16.04 -4.83
N MET A 69 -12.33 -16.73 -4.34
CA MET A 69 -11.12 -16.08 -3.85
C MET A 69 -10.47 -15.20 -4.91
N LEU A 70 -10.36 -15.64 -6.17
CA LEU A 70 -9.81 -14.84 -7.25
C LEU A 70 -10.72 -13.68 -7.67
N LEU A 71 -12.04 -13.91 -7.70
CA LEU A 71 -13.06 -12.89 -7.99
C LEU A 71 -13.04 -11.76 -6.95
N LEU A 72 -12.66 -12.06 -5.71
CA LEU A 72 -12.41 -11.05 -4.68
C LEU A 72 -11.01 -10.43 -4.79
N THR A 73 -9.98 -11.28 -4.82
CA THR A 73 -8.59 -10.85 -4.62
C THR A 73 -8.07 -10.00 -5.78
N ILE A 74 -8.42 -10.33 -7.03
CA ILE A 74 -7.91 -9.60 -8.20
C ILE A 74 -8.40 -8.15 -8.20
N PRO A 75 -9.72 -7.86 -8.06
CA PRO A 75 -10.19 -6.47 -7.97
C PRO A 75 -9.62 -5.69 -6.79
N VAL A 76 -9.49 -6.32 -5.62
CA VAL A 76 -8.95 -5.67 -4.42
C VAL A 76 -7.46 -5.35 -4.59
N ALA A 77 -6.69 -6.27 -5.17
CA ALA A 77 -5.30 -6.05 -5.53
C ALA A 77 -5.14 -4.93 -6.57
N ALA A 78 -6.02 -4.86 -7.57
CA ALA A 78 -6.02 -3.79 -8.56
C ALA A 78 -6.35 -2.43 -7.93
N ALA A 79 -7.35 -2.35 -7.05
CA ALA A 79 -7.68 -1.15 -6.30
C ALA A 79 -6.51 -0.69 -5.40
N GLY A 80 -5.84 -1.65 -4.76
CA GLY A 80 -4.62 -1.40 -3.99
C GLY A 80 -3.49 -0.86 -4.86
N ALA A 81 -3.23 -1.47 -6.01
CA ALA A 81 -2.20 -1.00 -6.95
C ALA A 81 -2.47 0.43 -7.43
N ALA A 82 -3.71 0.72 -7.82
CA ALA A 82 -4.10 2.03 -8.32
C ALA A 82 -4.01 3.12 -7.25
N SER A 83 -4.56 2.86 -6.06
CA SER A 83 -4.48 3.79 -4.92
C SER A 83 -3.03 3.99 -4.45
N GLY A 84 -2.24 2.92 -4.46
CA GLY A 84 -0.80 2.97 -4.17
C GLY A 84 -0.04 3.83 -5.17
N ALA A 85 -0.27 3.65 -6.47
CA ALA A 85 0.34 4.47 -7.52
C ALA A 85 0.04 5.97 -7.33
N LEU A 86 -1.22 6.32 -7.08
CA LEU A 86 -1.66 7.70 -6.84
C LEU A 86 -1.01 8.28 -5.59
N ALA A 87 -1.01 7.53 -4.49
CA ALA A 87 -0.40 7.95 -3.23
C ALA A 87 1.12 8.15 -3.39
N GLY A 88 1.80 7.24 -4.09
CA GLY A 88 3.24 7.34 -4.35
C GLY A 88 3.61 8.55 -5.20
N ARG A 89 2.80 8.86 -6.22
CA ARG A 89 2.99 10.08 -7.04
C ARG A 89 2.83 11.34 -6.21
N LEU A 90 1.74 11.44 -5.43
CA LEU A 90 1.48 12.58 -4.55
C LEU A 90 2.59 12.76 -3.49
N PHE A 91 3.05 11.65 -2.91
CA PHE A 91 4.14 11.65 -1.95
C PHE A 91 5.43 12.20 -2.57
N ALA A 92 5.80 11.72 -3.76
CA ALA A 92 6.98 12.23 -4.47
C ALA A 92 6.87 13.72 -4.76
N ASP A 93 5.71 14.21 -5.20
CA ASP A 93 5.49 15.64 -5.46
C ASP A 93 5.62 16.49 -4.19
N ILE A 94 5.08 16.03 -3.05
CA ILE A 94 5.20 16.75 -1.77
C ILE A 94 6.66 16.80 -1.33
N VAL A 95 7.37 15.68 -1.39
CA VAL A 95 8.77 15.57 -0.95
C VAL A 95 9.70 16.43 -1.79
N LEU A 96 9.53 16.44 -3.11
CA LEU A 96 10.30 17.30 -4.01
C LEU A 96 10.09 18.79 -3.75
N ASN A 97 8.90 19.17 -3.29
CA ASN A 97 8.58 20.56 -2.94
C ASN A 97 9.07 20.95 -1.54
N GLN A 98 9.03 20.02 -0.57
CA GLN A 98 9.41 20.30 0.82
C GLN A 98 10.91 20.18 1.06
N GLN A 99 11.60 19.30 0.31
CA GLN A 99 13.03 19.00 0.45
C GLN A 99 13.44 18.81 1.92
N PRO A 100 12.83 17.85 2.63
CA PRO A 100 13.10 17.70 4.05
C PRO A 100 14.53 17.25 4.31
N SER A 101 15.17 17.96 5.23
CA SER A 101 16.44 17.51 5.82
C SER A 101 16.28 16.14 6.48
N PHE A 102 17.36 15.37 6.53
CA PHE A 102 17.35 13.98 7.02
C PHE A 102 16.62 13.78 8.37
N LEU A 103 16.78 14.66 9.35
CA LEU A 103 16.10 14.49 10.65
C LEU A 103 14.61 14.79 10.59
N LEU A 104 14.20 15.80 9.81
CA LEU A 104 12.79 16.15 9.61
C LEU A 104 12.08 15.10 8.74
N SER A 105 12.82 14.47 7.83
CA SER A 105 12.31 13.44 6.91
C SER A 105 11.72 12.22 7.64
N ILE A 106 12.14 11.92 8.88
CA ILE A 106 11.53 10.84 9.68
C ILE A 106 10.11 11.22 10.09
N ILE A 107 9.92 12.44 10.58
CA ILE A 107 8.62 12.92 11.08
C ILE A 107 7.67 13.19 9.91
N GLU A 108 8.16 13.88 8.88
CA GLU A 108 7.39 14.12 7.66
C GLU A 108 7.07 12.81 6.95
N GLY A 109 8.02 11.87 6.93
CA GLY A 109 7.83 10.54 6.38
C GLY A 109 6.76 9.77 7.12
N ALA A 110 6.78 9.83 8.46
CA ALA A 110 5.73 9.22 9.29
C ALA A 110 4.35 9.82 8.99
N GLY A 111 4.24 11.15 8.89
CA GLY A 111 2.98 11.84 8.62
C GLY A 111 2.43 11.58 7.22
N LEU A 112 3.28 11.70 6.20
CA LEU A 112 2.91 11.42 4.81
C LEU A 112 2.62 9.93 4.61
N GLY A 113 3.38 9.07 5.26
CA GLY A 113 3.16 7.63 5.30
C GLY A 113 1.81 7.28 5.93
N LEU A 114 1.44 7.93 7.04
CA LEU A 114 0.12 7.80 7.66
C LEU A 114 -0.99 8.15 6.66
N ALA A 115 -0.90 9.31 6.00
CA ALA A 115 -1.92 9.76 5.07
C ALA A 115 -2.05 8.83 3.85
N ALA A 116 -0.92 8.46 3.23
CA ALA A 116 -0.88 7.55 2.09
C ALA A 116 -1.39 6.15 2.46
N GLY A 117 -0.92 5.61 3.57
CA GLY A 117 -1.34 4.31 4.07
C GLY A 117 -2.82 4.28 4.42
N ALA A 118 -3.32 5.32 5.09
CA ALA A 118 -4.74 5.43 5.42
C ALA A 118 -5.61 5.50 4.16
N PHE A 119 -5.19 6.24 3.13
CA PHE A 119 -5.88 6.30 1.85
C PHE A 119 -5.95 4.95 1.14
N ILE A 120 -4.80 4.26 1.01
CA ILE A 120 -4.72 2.93 0.38
C ILE A 120 -5.55 1.92 1.17
N GLY A 121 -5.39 1.88 2.48
CA GLY A 121 -6.12 0.98 3.37
C GLY A 121 -7.62 1.20 3.33
N ALA A 122 -8.08 2.46 3.38
CA ALA A 122 -9.49 2.81 3.28
C ALA A 122 -10.13 2.25 2.01
N LEU A 123 -9.48 2.45 0.86
CA LEU A 123 -10.00 2.00 -0.44
C LEU A 123 -9.95 0.49 -0.60
N THR A 124 -8.82 -0.14 -0.27
CA THR A 124 -8.65 -1.59 -0.41
C THR A 124 -9.59 -2.37 0.50
N PHE A 125 -9.70 -1.97 1.77
CA PHE A 125 -10.52 -2.67 2.76
C PHE A 125 -12.02 -2.50 2.49
N SER A 126 -12.46 -1.29 2.12
CA SER A 126 -13.87 -1.05 1.75
C SER A 126 -14.24 -1.76 0.45
N THR A 127 -13.34 -1.79 -0.55
CA THR A 127 -13.56 -2.55 -1.80
C THR A 127 -13.65 -4.04 -1.51
N SER A 128 -12.75 -4.58 -0.67
CA SER A 128 -12.79 -5.99 -0.27
C SER A 128 -14.09 -6.33 0.43
N PHE A 129 -14.52 -5.49 1.38
CA PHE A 129 -15.78 -5.69 2.08
C PHE A 129 -16.99 -5.66 1.14
N ALA A 130 -17.04 -4.69 0.22
CA ALA A 130 -18.15 -4.52 -0.71
C ALA A 130 -18.30 -5.71 -1.68
N ILE A 131 -17.20 -6.35 -2.06
CA ILE A 131 -17.22 -7.54 -2.92
C ILE A 131 -17.45 -8.81 -2.10
N ALA A 132 -16.82 -8.92 -0.92
CA ALA A 132 -16.91 -10.11 -0.07
C ALA A 132 -18.31 -10.35 0.49
N VAL A 133 -19.03 -9.30 0.89
CA VAL A 133 -20.38 -9.44 1.47
C VAL A 133 -21.36 -10.21 0.57
N PRO A 134 -21.51 -9.88 -0.72
CA PRO A 134 -22.38 -10.63 -1.62
C PRO A 134 -21.76 -11.92 -2.19
N LEU A 135 -20.43 -12.10 -2.08
CA LEU A 135 -19.70 -13.19 -2.73
C LEU A 135 -19.39 -14.37 -1.80
N LEU A 136 -19.09 -14.10 -0.52
CA LEU A 136 -18.60 -15.10 0.41
C LEU A 136 -19.72 -15.58 1.34
N GLU A 137 -19.82 -16.91 1.48
CA GLU A 137 -20.62 -17.53 2.51
C GLU A 137 -19.86 -17.50 3.84
N VAL A 138 -20.48 -16.91 4.86
CA VAL A 138 -19.89 -16.75 6.20
C VAL A 138 -20.94 -17.07 7.27
N PRO A 139 -20.52 -17.39 8.51
CA PRO A 139 -21.46 -17.65 9.61
C PRO A 139 -22.42 -16.48 9.86
N GLU A 140 -23.63 -16.79 10.33
CA GLU A 140 -24.61 -15.77 10.72
C GLU A 140 -24.00 -14.78 11.73
N GLY A 141 -24.19 -13.49 11.48
CA GLY A 141 -23.63 -12.43 12.31
C GLY A 141 -22.17 -12.05 12.03
N TYR A 142 -21.46 -12.74 11.12
CA TYR A 142 -20.06 -12.41 10.76
C TYR A 142 -19.92 -10.98 10.24
N TRP A 143 -20.77 -10.58 9.30
CA TRP A 143 -20.88 -9.18 8.87
C TRP A 143 -21.65 -8.33 9.90
N GLY A 144 -22.53 -8.99 10.66
CA GLY A 144 -23.52 -8.48 11.62
C GLY A 144 -24.56 -7.53 11.03
N ASP A 145 -25.56 -7.14 11.82
CA ASP A 145 -26.68 -6.31 11.34
C ASP A 145 -26.74 -4.87 11.90
N PRO A 146 -27.15 -3.86 11.08
CA PRO A 146 -27.29 -3.85 9.63
C PRO A 146 -25.94 -3.56 8.90
N PRO A 147 -25.77 -3.93 7.61
CA PRO A 147 -24.48 -3.87 6.91
C PRO A 147 -24.04 -2.47 6.41
N ILE A 148 -24.97 -1.53 6.19
CA ILE A 148 -24.64 -0.21 5.59
C ILE A 148 -23.73 0.66 6.49
N PRO A 149 -23.96 0.78 7.81
CA PRO A 149 -23.01 1.43 8.72
C PRO A 149 -21.62 0.78 8.72
N LYS A 150 -21.50 -0.45 8.23
CA LYS A 150 -20.30 -1.28 8.36
C LYS A 150 -19.36 -1.16 7.19
N MET A 151 -19.84 -0.75 6.02
CA MET A 151 -18.96 -0.33 4.94
C MET A 151 -18.17 0.93 5.33
N ALA A 152 -18.80 1.86 6.06
CA ALA A 152 -18.11 2.99 6.67
C ALA A 152 -17.10 2.53 7.73
N MET A 153 -17.44 1.55 8.56
CA MET A 153 -16.49 0.96 9.52
C MET A 153 -15.35 0.21 8.84
N ALA A 154 -15.58 -0.46 7.71
CA ALA A 154 -14.55 -1.12 6.91
C ALA A 154 -13.59 -0.09 6.31
N LEU A 155 -14.11 1.05 5.85
CA LEU A 155 -13.31 2.18 5.41
C LEU A 155 -12.44 2.73 6.56
N VAL A 156 -13.03 2.97 7.73
CA VAL A 156 -12.30 3.47 8.91
C VAL A 156 -11.26 2.45 9.39
N ALA A 157 -11.61 1.17 9.49
CA ALA A 157 -10.70 0.11 9.88
C ALA A 157 -9.53 0.00 8.89
N GLY A 158 -9.83 0.02 7.58
CA GLY A 158 -8.83 0.08 6.53
C GLY A 158 -7.92 1.30 6.67
N ALA A 159 -8.49 2.48 6.92
CA ALA A 159 -7.73 3.71 7.12
C ALA A 159 -6.81 3.65 8.34
N VAL A 160 -7.28 3.08 9.45
CA VAL A 160 -6.50 2.94 10.68
C VAL A 160 -5.33 1.99 10.47
N TRP A 161 -5.60 0.77 9.99
CA TRP A 161 -4.54 -0.22 9.78
C TRP A 161 -3.56 0.21 8.69
N GLY A 162 -4.08 0.72 7.58
CA GLY A 162 -3.28 1.30 6.51
C GLY A 162 -2.42 2.46 7.01
N GLY A 163 -2.98 3.36 7.84
CA GLY A 163 -2.26 4.47 8.42
C GLY A 163 -1.14 4.05 9.37
N ILE A 164 -1.37 3.04 10.22
CA ILE A 164 -0.34 2.49 11.14
C ILE A 164 0.85 1.95 10.34
N PHE A 165 0.60 1.05 9.38
CA PHE A 165 1.67 0.49 8.55
C PHE A 165 2.33 1.55 7.66
N GLY A 166 1.53 2.47 7.12
CA GLY A 166 2.00 3.59 6.32
C GLY A 166 2.94 4.50 7.10
N THR A 167 2.63 4.79 8.37
CA THR A 167 3.49 5.58 9.26
C THR A 167 4.87 4.94 9.39
N MET A 168 4.91 3.63 9.65
CA MET A 168 6.17 2.90 9.79
C MET A 168 6.95 2.88 8.47
N ALA A 169 6.27 2.63 7.35
CA ALA A 169 6.90 2.60 6.03
C ALA A 169 7.46 3.97 5.64
N GLY A 170 6.68 5.04 5.83
CA GLY A 170 7.09 6.40 5.48
C GLY A 170 8.22 6.94 6.35
N ALA A 171 8.22 6.62 7.66
CA ALA A 171 9.30 6.97 8.58
C ALA A 171 10.66 6.36 8.19
N VAL A 172 10.66 5.28 7.41
CA VAL A 172 11.88 4.63 6.88
C VAL A 172 12.17 5.09 5.45
N ALA A 173 11.16 5.17 4.60
CA ALA A 173 11.33 5.47 3.18
C ALA A 173 11.78 6.92 2.94
N LEU A 174 11.21 7.90 3.65
CA LEU A 174 11.52 9.30 3.38
C LEU A 174 12.94 9.71 3.76
N PRO A 175 13.54 9.24 4.87
CA PRO A 175 14.96 9.45 5.14
C PRO A 175 15.88 8.87 4.07
N ILE A 176 15.54 7.71 3.50
CA ILE A 176 16.31 7.12 2.40
C ILE A 176 16.21 8.03 1.16
N VAL A 177 15.01 8.50 0.82
CA VAL A 177 14.81 9.45 -0.29
C VAL A 177 15.58 10.75 -0.07
N SER A 178 15.53 11.32 1.14
CA SER A 178 16.25 12.55 1.51
C SER A 178 17.76 12.39 1.31
N LEU A 179 18.35 11.27 1.75
CA LEU A 179 19.76 10.95 1.51
C LEU A 179 20.11 10.77 0.03
N LEU A 180 19.27 10.08 -0.72
CA LEU A 180 19.50 9.82 -2.15
C LEU A 180 19.39 11.10 -2.99
N MET A 181 18.53 12.02 -2.60
CA MET A 181 18.30 13.29 -3.31
C MET A 181 19.21 14.43 -2.83
N GLY A 182 19.92 14.25 -1.71
CA GLY A 182 20.84 15.25 -1.16
C GLY A 182 20.15 16.47 -0.53
N PHE A 183 18.98 16.26 0.10
CA PHE A 183 18.24 17.30 0.83
C PHE A 183 18.80 17.59 2.23
#